data_AF-A0A954HGZ6-F1
#
_entry.id   AF-A0A954HGZ6-F1
#
_cell.length_a   1.000
_cell.length_b   1.000
_cell.length_c   1.000
_cell.angle_alpha   90.00
_cell.angle_beta   90.00
_cell.angle_gamma   90.00
#
_symmetry.space_group_name_H-M   'P 1'
#
loop_
_entity.id
_entity.type
_entity.pdbx_description
1 polymer ?
#
loop_
_entity_poly.entity_id
_entity_poly.type
_entity_poly.pdbx_seq_one_letter_code
_entity_poly.pdbx_strand_id
1 'polypeptide(L)'
;MRHALFYCSLFAFILSVSIDTALSQDAFTEQRLRMVQDHIVAEGVTDERVLDAVRTVPRHLFVSPTLRNQAYSDQALNIGFKQTISPPFIVAYMTEVLDPQPT
;
A
#
# COMPACT_ATOMS: atom_id res chain seq x y z
N MET A 1 15.95 -5.35 -47.44
CA MET A 1 15.94 -6.42 -46.41
C MET A 1 16.67 -6.10 -45.10
N ARG A 2 17.42 -4.99 -44.95
CA ARG A 2 18.15 -4.64 -43.70
C ARG A 2 17.34 -3.81 -42.68
N HIS A 3 16.23 -3.16 -43.09
CA HIS A 3 15.42 -2.32 -42.20
C HIS A 3 14.41 -3.09 -41.33
N ALA A 4 13.94 -4.26 -41.78
CA ALA A 4 12.99 -5.09 -41.01
C ALA A 4 13.63 -5.76 -39.78
N LEU A 5 14.93 -6.11 -39.85
CA LEU A 5 15.68 -6.70 -38.74
C LEU A 5 15.97 -5.70 -37.61
N PHE A 6 16.11 -4.41 -37.95
CA PHE A 6 16.32 -3.33 -36.96
C PHE A 6 15.04 -3.03 -36.16
N TYR A 7 13.88 -3.01 -36.81
CA TYR A 7 12.59 -2.82 -36.13
C TYR A 7 12.22 -4.00 -35.22
N CYS A 8 12.57 -5.23 -35.62
CA CYS A 8 12.32 -6.42 -34.80
C CYS A 8 13.22 -6.46 -33.54
N SER A 9 14.46 -5.98 -33.64
CA SER A 9 15.38 -5.88 -32.48
C SER A 9 15.04 -4.71 -31.53
N LEU A 10 14.53 -3.59 -32.06
CA LEU A 10 14.10 -2.45 -31.25
C LEU A 10 12.80 -2.72 -30.48
N PHE A 11 11.89 -3.52 -31.07
CA PHE A 11 10.63 -3.92 -30.43
C PHE A 11 10.87 -4.91 -29.26
N ALA A 12 11.87 -5.81 -29.39
CA ALA A 12 12.25 -6.73 -28.33
C ALA A 12 12.88 -6.03 -27.10
N PHE A 13 13.61 -4.92 -27.31
CA PHE A 13 14.20 -4.12 -26.23
C PHE A 13 13.16 -3.29 -25.46
N ILE A 14 12.14 -2.78 -26.16
CA ILE A 14 11.03 -2.01 -25.54
C ILE A 14 10.13 -2.94 -24.69
N LEU A 15 9.95 -4.19 -25.11
CA LEU A 15 9.24 -5.20 -24.31
C LEU A 15 9.99 -5.61 -23.04
N SER A 16 11.32 -5.70 -23.07
CA SER A 16 12.09 -6.05 -21.86
C SER A 16 12.14 -4.90 -20.84
N VAL A 17 12.30 -3.65 -21.28
CA VAL A 17 12.35 -2.47 -20.39
C VAL A 17 11.02 -2.19 -19.68
N SER A 18 9.89 -2.61 -20.27
CA SER A 18 8.55 -2.40 -19.70
C SER A 18 8.16 -3.45 -18.66
N ILE A 19 8.82 -4.62 -18.64
CA ILE A 19 8.51 -5.70 -17.70
C ILE A 19 9.23 -5.49 -16.35
N ASP A 20 10.44 -4.93 -16.35
CA ASP A 20 11.21 -4.70 -15.13
C ASP A 20 10.58 -3.65 -14.18
N THR A 21 9.84 -2.67 -14.73
CA THR A 21 9.21 -1.60 -13.94
C THR A 21 7.83 -1.98 -13.39
N ALA A 22 7.12 -2.92 -14.02
CA ALA A 22 5.83 -3.42 -13.55
C ALA A 22 5.95 -4.32 -12.30
N LEU A 23 7.16 -4.79 -11.99
CA LEU A 23 7.48 -5.73 -10.91
C LEU A 23 8.32 -5.11 -9.78
N SER A 24 8.21 -3.81 -9.51
CA SER A 24 8.54 -3.35 -8.15
C SER A 24 7.45 -3.84 -7.20
N GLN A 25 7.47 -5.14 -6.91
CA GLN A 25 6.59 -5.80 -5.95
C GLN A 25 6.69 -5.01 -4.64
N ASP A 26 5.61 -4.35 -4.24
CA ASP A 26 5.57 -3.59 -2.99
C ASP A 26 5.88 -4.58 -1.85
N ALA A 27 7.09 -4.47 -1.29
CA ALA A 27 7.61 -5.36 -0.27
C ALA A 27 6.74 -5.41 0.99
N PHE A 28 5.83 -4.44 1.15
CA PHE A 28 4.91 -4.35 2.27
C PHE A 28 3.52 -4.93 2.00
N THR A 29 3.24 -5.46 0.80
CA THR A 29 1.92 -5.96 0.42
C THR A 29 1.40 -7.01 1.40
N GLU A 30 2.21 -8.02 1.70
CA GLU A 30 1.80 -9.08 2.63
C GLU A 30 1.54 -8.55 4.05
N GLN A 31 2.42 -7.67 4.55
CA GLN A 31 2.27 -7.10 5.89
C GLN A 31 0.98 -6.27 6.00
N ARG A 32 0.66 -5.51 4.95
CA ARG A 32 -0.57 -4.72 4.87
C ARG A 32 -1.81 -5.60 4.87
N LEU A 33 -1.84 -6.65 4.05
CA LEU A 33 -2.99 -7.56 3.97
C LEU A 33 -3.19 -8.31 5.29
N ARG A 34 -2.11 -8.77 5.92
CA ARG A 34 -2.17 -9.40 7.26
C ARG A 34 -2.69 -8.44 8.31
N MET A 35 -2.20 -7.19 8.35
CA MET A 35 -2.72 -6.17 9.27
C MET A 35 -4.23 -5.96 9.10
N VAL A 36 -4.74 -5.93 7.87
CA VAL A 36 -6.18 -5.82 7.64
C VAL A 36 -6.92 -7.01 8.24
N GLN A 37 -6.45 -8.24 8.00
CA GLN A 37 -7.13 -9.43 8.49
C GLN A 37 -7.05 -9.59 10.01
N ASP A 38 -5.86 -9.40 10.57
CA ASP A 38 -5.53 -9.78 11.95
C ASP A 38 -5.87 -8.69 12.97
N HIS A 39 -5.93 -7.42 12.54
CA HIS A 39 -6.10 -6.28 13.46
C HIS A 39 -7.29 -5.37 13.14
N ILE A 40 -7.86 -5.46 11.93
CA ILE A 40 -8.96 -4.56 11.54
C ILE A 40 -10.27 -5.36 11.42
N VAL A 41 -10.27 -6.40 10.60
CA VAL A 41 -11.43 -7.28 10.43
C VAL A 41 -11.70 -8.07 11.71
N ALA A 42 -10.65 -8.63 12.32
CA ALA A 42 -10.78 -9.40 13.57
C ALA A 42 -11.37 -8.58 14.74
N GLU A 43 -11.14 -7.27 14.75
CA GLU A 43 -11.61 -6.33 15.78
C GLU A 43 -12.98 -5.69 15.42
N GLY A 44 -13.57 -6.04 14.28
CA GLY A 44 -14.98 -5.76 13.97
C GLY A 44 -15.27 -4.67 12.95
N VAL A 45 -14.26 -4.15 12.22
CA VAL A 45 -14.52 -3.28 11.05
C VAL A 45 -14.99 -4.14 9.88
N THR A 46 -16.10 -3.75 9.24
CA THR A 46 -16.81 -4.56 8.24
C THR A 46 -17.13 -3.81 6.94
N ASP A 47 -17.04 -2.49 6.88
CA ASP A 47 -17.28 -1.72 5.65
C ASP A 47 -16.16 -1.99 4.63
N GLU A 48 -16.50 -2.71 3.56
CA GLU A 48 -15.53 -3.08 2.51
C GLU A 48 -14.90 -1.89 1.80
N ARG A 49 -15.57 -0.74 1.72
CA ARG A 49 -14.97 0.48 1.14
C ARG A 49 -13.80 0.95 2.01
N VAL A 50 -13.96 0.87 3.32
CA VAL A 50 -12.90 1.21 4.29
C VAL A 50 -11.79 0.16 4.23
N LEU A 51 -12.14 -1.13 4.24
CA LEU A 51 -11.16 -2.21 4.15
C LEU A 51 -10.32 -2.10 2.87
N ASP A 52 -10.94 -1.83 1.72
CA ASP A 52 -10.25 -1.63 0.44
C ASP A 52 -9.35 -0.40 0.45
N ALA A 53 -9.78 0.71 1.06
CA ALA A 53 -8.92 1.87 1.25
C ALA A 53 -7.68 1.52 2.08
N VAL A 54 -7.82 0.77 3.17
CA VAL A 54 -6.68 0.36 4.00
C VAL A 54 -5.77 -0.66 3.30
N ARG A 55 -6.32 -1.56 2.47
CA ARG A 55 -5.55 -2.50 1.62
C ARG A 55 -4.75 -1.79 0.52
N THR A 56 -5.20 -0.63 0.07
CA THR A 56 -4.59 0.06 -1.08
C THR A 56 -3.61 1.17 -0.68
N VAL A 57 -3.89 1.90 0.41
CA VAL A 57 -3.05 3.02 0.84
C VAL A 57 -1.71 2.53 1.42
N PRO A 58 -0.56 2.94 0.87
CA PRO A 58 0.77 2.51 1.33
C PRO A 58 1.19 3.25 2.61
N ARG A 59 0.65 2.84 3.75
CA ARG A 59 0.93 3.41 5.09
C ARG A 59 2.43 3.62 5.40
N HIS A 60 3.31 2.74 4.91
CA HIS A 60 4.76 2.86 5.09
C HIS A 60 5.41 4.12 4.47
N LEU A 61 4.70 4.82 3.57
CA LEU A 61 5.14 6.11 3.02
C LEU A 61 4.89 7.28 3.97
N PHE A 62 4.07 7.10 5.01
CA PHE A 62 3.69 8.12 6.00
C PHE A 62 4.50 8.01 7.30
N VAL A 63 5.51 7.14 7.34
CA VAL A 63 6.41 6.95 8.50
C VAL A 63 7.86 7.12 8.07
N SER A 64 8.74 7.41 9.03
CA SER A 64 10.17 7.52 8.76
C SER A 64 10.74 6.18 8.23
N PRO A 65 11.80 6.21 7.39
CA PRO A 65 12.40 4.98 6.86
C PRO A 65 12.80 3.95 7.92
N THR A 66 13.24 4.41 9.10
CA THR A 66 13.64 3.55 10.23
C THR A 66 12.47 2.82 10.90
N LEU A 67 11.25 3.32 10.72
CA LEU A 67 10.03 2.75 11.32
C LEU A 67 9.19 1.94 10.32
N ARG A 68 9.60 1.83 9.04
CA ARG A 68 8.81 1.12 8.01
C ARG A 68 8.52 -0.34 8.36
N ASN A 69 9.45 -1.02 9.03
CA ASN A 69 9.25 -2.40 9.49
C ASN A 69 8.11 -2.54 10.51
N GLN A 70 7.69 -1.43 11.13
CA GLN A 70 6.58 -1.36 12.08
C GLN A 70 5.34 -0.69 11.47
N ALA A 71 5.37 -0.29 10.20
CA ALA A 71 4.31 0.51 9.60
C ALA A 71 2.92 -0.15 9.65
N TYR A 72 2.90 -1.49 9.69
CA TYR A 72 1.70 -2.33 9.64
C TYR A 72 1.43 -3.09 10.95
N SER A 73 2.14 -2.77 12.05
CA SER A 73 1.72 -3.19 13.39
C SER A 73 0.58 -2.29 13.89
N ASP A 74 -0.36 -2.85 14.65
CA ASP A 74 -1.45 -2.06 15.23
C ASP A 74 -1.03 -1.22 16.44
N GLN A 75 -0.21 -0.19 16.21
CA GLN A 75 0.26 0.72 17.23
C GLN A 75 0.49 2.13 16.66
N ALA A 76 0.54 3.11 17.57
CA ALA A 76 0.92 4.47 17.21
C ALA A 76 2.43 4.54 16.94
N LEU A 77 2.82 5.32 15.91
CA LEU A 77 4.24 5.52 15.58
C LEU A 77 4.57 7.02 15.59
N ASN A 78 5.74 7.36 16.15
CA ASN A 78 6.24 8.74 16.15
C ASN A 78 6.61 9.17 14.72
N ILE A 79 6.01 10.27 14.25
CA ILE A 79 6.27 10.84 12.91
C ILE A 79 7.02 12.18 12.96
N GLY A 80 7.55 12.53 14.13
CA GLY A 80 8.25 13.80 14.37
C GLY A 80 7.31 14.90 14.89
N PHE A 81 7.88 16.08 15.17
CA PHE A 81 7.12 17.26 15.66
C PHE A 81 6.23 16.99 16.88
N LYS A 82 6.63 16.05 17.75
CA LYS A 82 5.84 15.57 18.89
C LYS A 82 4.46 15.01 18.51
N GLN A 83 4.33 14.50 17.28
CA GLN A 83 3.11 13.88 16.75
C GLN A 83 3.31 12.39 16.49
N THR A 84 2.19 11.68 16.47
CA THR A 84 2.11 10.26 16.12
C THR A 84 1.12 10.04 14.98
N ILE A 85 1.37 9.04 14.15
CA ILE A 85 0.32 8.46 13.31
C ILE A 85 -0.47 7.44 14.13
N SER A 86 -1.80 7.53 14.11
CA SER A 86 -2.69 6.66 14.87
C SER A 86 -2.60 5.19 14.45
N PRO A 87 -2.89 4.23 15.33
CA PRO A 87 -2.97 2.80 14.98
C PRO A 87 -3.90 2.55 13.77
N PRO A 88 -3.56 1.61 12.89
CA PRO A 88 -4.40 1.15 11.78
C PRO A 88 -5.86 0.88 12.16
N PHE A 89 -6.12 0.14 13.25
CA PHE A 89 -7.48 -0.16 13.69
C PHE A 89 -8.28 1.12 13.98
N ILE A 90 -7.69 2.04 14.76
CA ILE A 90 -8.34 3.31 15.12
C ILE A 90 -8.70 4.12 13.88
N VAL A 91 -7.83 4.18 12.88
CA VAL A 91 -8.11 4.88 11.62
C VAL A 91 -9.27 4.22 10.87
N ALA A 92 -9.27 2.89 10.76
CA ALA A 92 -10.32 2.15 10.07
C ALA A 92 -11.67 2.31 10.78
N TYR A 93 -11.71 2.11 12.09
CA TYR A 93 -12.90 2.27 12.92
C TYR A 93 -13.48 3.70 12.84
N MET A 94 -12.64 4.73 13.00
CA MET A 94 -13.10 6.11 12.87
C MET A 94 -13.66 6.41 11.48
N THR A 95 -13.07 5.83 10.44
CA THR A 95 -13.54 6.02 9.06
C THR A 95 -14.87 5.32 8.83
N GLU A 96 -15.05 4.10 9.34
CA GLU A 96 -16.32 3.38 9.25
C GLU A 96 -17.45 4.13 9.97
N VAL A 97 -17.18 4.62 11.19
CA VAL A 97 -18.16 5.39 11.97
C VAL A 97 -18.54 6.71 11.28
N LEU A 98 -17.62 7.32 10.55
CA LEU A 98 -17.88 8.56 9.80
C LEU A 98 -18.83 8.33 8.60
N ASP A 99 -18.93 7.10 8.09
CA ASP A 99 -19.67 6.71 6.88
C ASP A 99 -19.52 7.71 5.70
N PRO A 100 -18.28 7.88 5.19
CA PRO A 100 -18.02 8.86 4.14
C PRO A 100 -18.78 8.48 2.86
N GLN A 101 -19.43 9.48 2.25
CA GLN A 101 -20.10 9.34 0.96
C GLN A 101 -19.19 9.82 -0.19
N PRO A 102 -19.31 9.24 -1.39
CA PRO A 102 -18.64 9.77 -2.58
C PRO A 102 -19.03 11.23 -2.84
N THR A 103 -18.04 12.04 -3.23
CA THR A 103 -18.23 13.44 -3.66
C THR A 103 -18.51 13.56 -5.15
#